data_AF-A0A8J3QIG9-F1
#
_entry.id   AF-A0A8J3QIG9-F1
#
_cell.length_a   1.000
_cell.length_b   1.000
_cell.length_c   1.000
_cell.angle_alpha   90.00
_cell.angle_beta   90.00
_cell.angle_gamma   90.00
#
_symmetry.space_group_name_H-M   'P 1'
#
loop_
_entity.id
_entity.type
_entity.pdbx_description
1 polymer ?
#
loop_
_entity_poly.entity_id
_entity_poly.type
_entity_poly.pdbx_seq_one_letter_code
_entity_poly.pdbx_strand_id
1 'polypeptide(L)'
;MFGMPATLRIAIVVLWAQFLAVLGLFAIYVVLLVRDPSILAFYVGAFGLIFTAALFFMILALGRFSTAARGGVFALELIVLAPAYYMITGGKAWLGLIIGLSAVAVIALLVLPPTNRVLSR
;
A
#
# COMPACT_ATOMS: atom_id res chain seq x y z
N MET A 1 14.14 -16.02 5.93
CA MET A 1 14.50 -14.60 5.71
C MET A 1 16.01 -14.32 5.60
N PHE A 2 16.92 -15.26 5.91
CA PHE A 2 18.37 -15.01 6.03
C PHE A 2 19.17 -14.80 4.72
N GLY A 3 18.51 -14.43 3.61
CA GLY A 3 19.18 -14.09 2.33
C GLY A 3 18.58 -12.88 1.62
N MET A 4 17.61 -12.20 2.23
CA MET A 4 16.93 -11.04 1.63
C MET A 4 17.71 -9.75 1.95
N PRO A 5 17.92 -8.85 0.97
CA PRO A 5 18.49 -7.52 1.23
C PRO A 5 17.69 -6.77 2.30
N ALA A 6 18.38 -6.07 3.19
CA ALA A 6 17.74 -5.31 4.26
C ALA A 6 16.70 -4.31 3.70
N THR A 7 16.98 -3.69 2.55
CA THR A 7 16.08 -2.77 1.84
C THR A 7 14.75 -3.42 1.48
N LEU A 8 14.78 -4.63 0.91
CA LEU A 8 13.58 -5.37 0.53
C LEU A 8 12.81 -5.86 1.76
N ARG A 9 13.52 -6.29 2.81
CA ARG A 9 12.88 -6.68 4.07
C ARG A 9 12.14 -5.51 4.71
N ILE A 10 12.76 -4.33 4.76
CA ILE A 10 12.14 -3.11 5.31
C ILE A 10 10.93 -2.72 4.45
N ALA A 11 11.05 -2.74 3.13
CA ALA A 11 9.93 -2.44 2.23
C ALA A 11 8.74 -3.35 2.52
N ILE A 12 8.96 -4.66 2.68
CA ILE A 12 7.91 -5.62 3.01
C ILE A 12 7.28 -5.33 4.37
N VAL A 13 8.07 -4.97 5.39
CA VAL A 13 7.53 -4.59 6.71
C VAL A 13 6.67 -3.34 6.63
N VAL A 14 7.11 -2.32 5.89
CA VAL A 14 6.34 -1.09 5.69
C VAL A 14 5.05 -1.38 4.93
N LEU A 15 5.09 -2.19 3.88
CA LEU A 15 3.91 -2.63 3.14
C LEU A 15 2.92 -3.42 4.01
N TRP A 16 3.40 -4.28 4.90
CA TRP A 16 2.54 -4.97 5.86
C TRP A 16 1.88 -4.00 6.84
N ALA A 17 2.61 -3.00 7.33
CA ALA A 17 2.06 -1.97 8.18
C ALA A 17 0.97 -1.16 7.46
N GLN A 18 1.21 -0.77 6.19
CA GLN A 18 0.21 -0.13 5.34
C GLN A 18 -1.01 -1.03 5.12
N PHE A 19 -0.82 -2.30 4.78
CA PHE A 19 -1.90 -3.26 4.60
C PHE A 19 -2.79 -3.36 5.84
N LEU A 20 -2.19 -3.49 7.04
CA LEU A 20 -2.94 -3.55 8.29
C LEU A 20 -3.70 -2.24 8.57
N ALA A 21 -3.09 -1.08 8.30
CA ALA A 21 -3.74 0.20 8.46
C ALA A 21 -4.95 0.36 7.52
N VAL A 22 -4.78 -0.01 6.25
CA VAL A 22 -5.84 0.02 5.24
C VAL A 22 -6.95 -0.98 5.59
N LEU A 23 -6.60 -2.19 6.01
CA LEU A 23 -7.57 -3.21 6.44
C LEU A 23 -8.39 -2.74 7.64
N GLY A 24 -7.75 -2.12 8.64
CA GLY A 24 -8.44 -1.55 9.80
C GLY A 24 -9.37 -0.41 9.41
N LEU A 25 -8.92 0.50 8.54
CA LEU A 25 -9.75 1.58 8.02
C LEU A 25 -10.93 1.04 7.20
N PHE A 26 -10.70 0.02 6.39
CA PHE A 26 -11.74 -0.63 5.59
C PHE A 26 -12.77 -1.34 6.49
N ALA A 27 -12.34 -2.02 7.55
CA ALA A 27 -13.26 -2.63 8.51
C ALA A 27 -14.18 -1.59 9.18
N ILE A 28 -13.62 -0.45 9.60
CA ILE A 28 -14.41 0.67 10.13
C ILE A 28 -15.38 1.20 9.06
N TYR A 29 -14.91 1.35 7.82
CA TYR A 29 -15.71 1.82 6.70
C TYR A 29 -16.90 0.91 6.41
N VAL A 30 -16.72 -0.41 6.42
CA VAL A 30 -17.80 -1.39 6.20
C VAL A 30 -18.90 -1.24 7.26
N VAL A 31 -18.53 -1.03 8.53
CA VAL A 31 -19.52 -0.77 9.59
C VAL A 31 -20.32 0.50 9.31
N LEU A 32 -19.68 1.55 8.79
CA LEU A 32 -20.37 2.79 8.41
C LEU A 32 -21.26 2.61 7.17
N LEU A 33 -20.79 1.87 6.17
CA LEU A 33 -21.54 1.57 4.95
C LEU A 33 -22.84 0.81 5.26
N VAL A 34 -22.80 -0.14 6.19
CA VAL A 34 -24.01 -0.89 6.60
C VAL A 34 -25.02 0.01 7.30
N ARG A 35 -24.57 1.06 7.99
CA ARG A 35 -25.45 2.01 8.69
C ARG A 35 -26.11 3.01 7.74
N ASP A 36 -25.39 3.45 6.71
CA ASP A 36 -25.86 4.45 5.76
C ASP A 36 -25.47 4.06 4.31
N PRO A 37 -26.24 3.16 3.68
CA PRO A 37 -25.92 2.63 2.37
C PRO A 37 -26.23 3.65 1.26
N SER A 38 -25.24 3.91 0.41
CA SER A 38 -25.42 4.65 -0.84
C SER A 38 -24.63 4.01 -1.97
N ILE A 39 -25.02 4.28 -3.22
CA ILE A 39 -24.33 3.74 -4.40
C ILE A 39 -22.86 4.18 -4.45
N LEU A 40 -22.59 5.44 -4.08
CA LEU A 40 -21.23 5.97 -4.02
C LEU A 40 -20.42 5.28 -2.92
N ALA A 41 -21.03 5.05 -1.76
CA ALA A 41 -20.36 4.33 -0.68
C ALA A 41 -20.07 2.86 -1.05
N PHE A 42 -20.94 2.22 -1.83
CA PHE A 42 -20.66 0.89 -2.37
C PHE A 42 -19.42 0.88 -3.27
N TYR A 43 -19.30 1.85 -4.20
CA TYR A 43 -18.12 1.95 -5.07
C TYR A 43 -16.82 2.19 -4.29
N VAL A 44 -16.86 3.05 -3.27
CA VAL A 44 -15.71 3.28 -2.39
C VAL A 44 -15.36 2.02 -1.60
N GLY A 45 -16.36 1.27 -1.13
CA GLY A 45 -16.18 -0.02 -0.48
C GLY A 45 -15.55 -1.07 -1.40
N ALA A 46 -16.05 -1.21 -2.62
CA ALA A 46 -15.50 -2.12 -3.62
C ALA A 46 -14.04 -1.76 -3.96
N PHE A 47 -13.75 -0.48 -4.16
CA PHE A 47 -12.38 0.01 -4.39
C PHE A 47 -11.47 -0.32 -3.20
N GLY A 48 -11.90 -0.03 -1.97
CA GLY A 48 -11.13 -0.31 -0.76
C GLY A 48 -10.83 -1.81 -0.61
N LEU A 49 -11.81 -2.68 -0.88
CA LEU A 49 -11.63 -4.12 -0.86
C LEU A 49 -10.59 -4.58 -1.90
N ILE A 50 -10.73 -4.12 -3.15
CA ILE A 50 -9.82 -4.48 -4.25
C ILE A 50 -8.41 -4.01 -3.94
N PHE A 51 -8.25 -2.77 -3.48
CA PHE A 51 -6.96 -2.19 -3.13
C PHE A 51 -6.28 -2.96 -1.97
N THR A 52 -7.05 -3.30 -0.92
CA THR A 52 -6.56 -4.08 0.22
C THR A 52 -6.11 -5.48 -0.22
N ALA A 53 -6.90 -6.16 -1.04
CA ALA A 53 -6.55 -7.47 -1.58
C ALA A 53 -5.32 -7.40 -2.48
N ALA A 54 -5.23 -6.39 -3.35
CA ALA A 54 -4.09 -6.18 -4.23
C ALA A 54 -2.80 -5.97 -3.42
N LEU A 55 -2.82 -5.16 -2.37
CA LEU A 55 -1.67 -5.00 -1.47
C LEU A 55 -1.23 -6.34 -0.87
N PHE A 56 -2.16 -7.13 -0.33
CA PHE A 56 -1.85 -8.44 0.24
C PHE A 56 -1.15 -9.37 -0.76
N PHE A 57 -1.72 -9.52 -1.96
CA PHE A 57 -1.15 -10.40 -2.98
C PHE A 57 0.20 -9.89 -3.48
N MET A 58 0.36 -8.57 -3.64
CA MET A 58 1.64 -8.00 -4.04
C MET A 58 2.72 -8.20 -2.99
N ILE A 59 2.40 -8.06 -1.69
CA ILE A 59 3.34 -8.33 -0.60
C ILE A 59 3.80 -9.79 -0.61
N LEU A 60 2.86 -10.74 -0.76
CA LEU A 60 3.19 -12.16 -0.86
C LEU A 60 4.06 -12.47 -2.08
N ALA A 61 3.74 -11.89 -3.23
CA ALA A 61 4.49 -12.08 -4.47
C ALA A 61 5.89 -11.45 -4.39
N LEU A 62 6.03 -10.32 -3.71
CA LEU A 62 7.32 -9.67 -3.46
C LEU A 62 8.20 -10.50 -2.50
N GLY A 63 7.59 -11.17 -1.52
CA GLY A 63 8.26 -12.14 -0.65
C GLY A 63 8.80 -13.37 -1.39
N ARG A 64 8.27 -13.66 -2.58
CA ARG A 64 8.77 -14.68 -3.52
C ARG A 64 9.75 -14.12 -4.56
N PHE A 65 10.22 -12.89 -4.36
CA PHE A 65 11.17 -12.19 -5.23
C PHE A 65 10.69 -11.94 -6.67
N SER A 66 9.37 -11.83 -6.91
CA SER A 66 8.84 -11.59 -8.26
C SER A 66 9.11 -10.16 -8.76
N THR A 67 9.74 -10.03 -9.95
CA THR A 67 9.86 -8.72 -10.64
C THR A 67 8.50 -8.11 -10.98
N ALA A 68 7.52 -8.92 -11.37
CA ALA A 68 6.18 -8.44 -11.72
C ALA A 68 5.47 -7.78 -10.53
N ALA A 69 5.68 -8.32 -9.33
CA ALA A 69 5.13 -7.77 -8.09
C ALA A 69 5.63 -6.35 -7.82
N ARG A 70 6.87 -6.02 -8.20
CA ARG A 70 7.41 -4.66 -8.04
C ARG A 70 6.61 -3.62 -8.82
N GLY A 71 6.30 -3.93 -10.08
CA GLY A 71 5.48 -3.03 -10.91
C GLY A 71 4.09 -2.82 -10.31
N GLY A 72 3.49 -3.90 -9.80
CA GLY A 72 2.22 -3.83 -9.07
C GLY A 72 2.28 -2.97 -7.81
N VAL A 73 3.34 -3.14 -6.99
CA VAL A 73 3.54 -2.29 -5.80
C VAL A 73 3.69 -0.83 -6.19
N PHE A 74 4.49 -0.49 -7.21
CA PHE A 74 4.60 0.90 -7.66
C PHE A 74 3.25 1.49 -8.08
N ALA A 75 2.44 0.74 -8.81
CA ALA A 75 1.11 1.21 -9.18
C ALA A 75 0.23 1.47 -7.95
N LEU A 76 0.25 0.56 -6.96
CA LEU A 76 -0.50 0.73 -5.71
C LEU A 76 -0.03 1.95 -4.90
N GLU A 77 1.28 2.15 -4.75
CA GLU A 77 1.82 3.31 -4.04
C GLU A 77 1.46 4.62 -4.73
N LEU A 78 1.49 4.66 -6.07
CA LEU A 78 1.07 5.85 -6.83
C LEU A 78 -0.42 6.15 -6.64
N ILE A 79 -1.27 5.12 -6.59
CA ILE A 79 -2.70 5.26 -6.28
C ILE A 79 -2.89 5.87 -4.89
N VAL A 80 -2.07 5.50 -3.91
CA VAL A 80 -2.13 5.99 -2.52
C VAL A 80 -1.73 7.47 -2.40
N LEU A 81 -0.87 7.97 -3.28
CA LEU A 81 -0.45 9.38 -3.24
C LEU A 81 -1.59 10.35 -3.52
N ALA A 82 -2.57 9.98 -4.35
CA ALA A 82 -3.73 10.82 -4.63
C ALA A 82 -4.57 11.13 -3.37
N PRO A 83 -5.07 10.14 -2.60
CA PRO A 83 -5.75 10.42 -1.34
C PRO A 83 -4.84 11.07 -0.30
N ALA A 84 -3.54 10.76 -0.28
CA ALA A 84 -2.58 11.44 0.61
C ALA A 84 -2.55 12.96 0.35
N TYR A 85 -2.51 13.38 -0.92
CA TYR A 85 -2.60 14.81 -1.29
C TYR A 85 -3.91 15.44 -0.82
N TYR A 86 -5.05 14.79 -1.05
CA TYR A 86 -6.35 15.30 -0.59
C TYR A 86 -6.44 15.39 0.94
N MET A 87 -5.78 14.49 1.68
CA MET A 87 -5.70 14.62 3.14
C MET A 87 -4.86 15.83 3.56
N ILE A 88 -3.81 16.15 2.81
CA ILE A 88 -2.97 17.34 3.06
C ILE A 88 -3.75 18.63 2.86
N THR A 89 -4.43 18.76 1.73
CA THR A 89 -5.21 19.97 1.41
C THR A 89 -6.52 20.05 2.19
N GLY A 90 -7.11 18.90 2.55
CA GLY A 90 -8.39 18.79 3.26
C GLY A 90 -8.32 18.88 4.79
N GLY A 91 -7.23 19.40 5.36
CA GLY A 91 -7.11 19.67 6.81
C GLY A 91 -6.65 18.50 7.68
N LYS A 92 -6.25 17.36 7.09
CA LYS A 92 -5.64 16.20 7.77
C LYS A 92 -4.17 16.02 7.37
N ALA A 93 -3.41 17.11 7.36
CA ALA A 93 -2.07 17.15 6.78
C ALA A 93 -1.09 16.15 7.37
N TRP A 94 -1.14 15.92 8.68
CA TRP A 94 -0.26 14.95 9.32
C TRP A 94 -0.51 13.52 8.82
N LEU A 95 -1.77 13.10 8.60
CA LEU A 95 -2.10 11.78 8.07
C LEU A 95 -1.62 11.63 6.64
N GLY A 96 -1.92 12.63 5.80
CA GLY A 96 -1.49 12.62 4.41
C GLY A 96 0.03 12.59 4.27
N LEU A 97 0.77 13.29 5.14
CA LEU A 97 2.23 13.22 5.19
C LEU A 97 2.73 11.83 5.58
N ILE A 98 2.18 11.21 6.63
CA ILE A 98 2.60 9.85 7.04
C ILE A 98 2.39 8.86 5.90
N ILE A 99 1.21 8.89 5.28
CA ILE A 99 0.87 7.98 4.18
C ILE A 99 1.77 8.25 2.97
N GLY A 100 1.89 9.51 2.53
CA GLY A 100 2.69 9.88 1.36
C GLY A 100 4.17 9.57 1.54
N LEU A 101 4.75 9.87 2.71
CA LEU A 101 6.15 9.54 3.00
C LEU A 101 6.38 8.03 3.05
N SER A 102 5.43 7.26 3.59
CA SER A 102 5.54 5.79 3.59
C SER A 102 5.55 5.23 2.18
N ALA A 103 4.71 5.75 1.29
CA ALA A 103 4.65 5.33 -0.11
C ALA A 103 5.95 5.65 -0.85
N VAL A 104 6.46 6.88 -0.69
CA VAL A 104 7.74 7.30 -1.27
C VAL A 104 8.89 6.44 -0.72
N ALA A 105 8.88 6.12 0.56
CA ALA A 105 9.89 5.27 1.18
C ALA A 105 9.89 3.85 0.60
N VAL A 106 8.71 3.23 0.42
CA VAL A 106 8.58 1.92 -0.24
C VAL A 106 9.13 1.99 -1.65
N ILE A 107 8.73 2.98 -2.45
CA ILE A 107 9.23 3.15 -3.82
C ILE A 107 10.76 3.25 -3.83
N ALA A 108 11.34 4.11 -2.98
CA ALA A 108 12.78 4.28 -2.88
C ALA A 108 13.50 2.96 -2.52
N LEU A 109 12.99 2.22 -1.54
CA LEU A 109 13.57 0.94 -1.10
C LEU A 109 13.54 -0.14 -2.17
N LEU A 110 12.52 -0.12 -3.05
CA LEU A 110 12.39 -1.07 -4.16
C LEU A 110 13.21 -0.71 -5.39
N VAL A 111 13.54 0.58 -5.57
CA VAL A 111 14.42 1.07 -6.64
C VAL A 111 15.90 0.81 -6.30
N LEU A 112 16.27 0.74 -5.00
CA LEU A 112 17.65 0.57 -4.58
C LEU A 112 18.32 -0.68 -5.22
N PRO A 113 19.61 -0.58 -5.64
CA PRO A 113 20.31 -1.64 -6.36
C PRO A 113 20.30 -3.03 -5.70
N PRO A 114 20.44 -3.16 -4.36
CA PRO A 114 20.36 -4.45 -3.68
C PRO A 114 19.01 -5.15 -3.88
N THR A 115 17.91 -4.40 -3.87
CA THR A 115 16.57 -4.94 -4.11
C THR A 115 16.39 -5.32 -5.57
N ASN A 116 16.80 -4.45 -6.48
CA ASN A 116 16.65 -4.65 -7.93
C ASN A 116 17.37 -5.92 -8.41
N ARG A 117 18.61 -6.14 -7.94
CA ARG A 117 19.43 -7.32 -8.31
C ARG A 117 18.85 -8.65 -7.85
N VAL A 118 18.08 -8.68 -6.76
CA VAL A 118 17.49 -9.92 -6.24
C VAL A 118 16.17 -10.23 -6.92
N LEU A 119 15.40 -9.19 -7.28
CA LEU A 119 14.14 -9.37 -8.00
C LEU A 119 14.34 -9.76 -9.47
N SER A 120 15.44 -9.33 -10.10
CA SER A 120 15.74 -9.57 -11.51
C SER A 120 16.50 -10.86 -11.81
N ARG A 121 16.78 -11.70 -10.79
CA ARG A 121 17.40 -13.02 -10.97
C ARG A 121 16.32 -14.07 -11.16
#